data_AF-A0A411HJN1-F1
#
_entry.id   AF-A0A411HJN1-F1
#
_cell.length_a   1.000
_cell.length_b   1.000
_cell.length_c   1.000
_cell.angle_alpha   90.00
_cell.angle_beta   90.00
_cell.angle_gamma   90.00
#
_symmetry.space_group_name_H-M   'P 1'
#
loop_
_entity.id
_entity.type
_entity.pdbx_description
1 polymer ?
#
loop_
_entity_poly.entity_id
_entity_poly.type
_entity_poly.pdbx_seq_one_letter_code
_entity_poly.pdbx_strand_id
1 'polypeptide(L)' 'MSSHTVAEHHQKAAEHHTLAAEHHHEAAKHHSDGAHEKAAHHAHLGHSHHLHATHHSQEATKQFGHDHHAK' A
#
# COMPACT_ATOMS: atom_id res chain seq x y z
N MET A 1 -2.90 22.48 10.66
CA MET A 1 -1.93 21.69 9.87
C MET A 1 -2.48 20.27 9.73
N SER A 2 -3.69 20.10 9.18
CA SER A 2 -4.52 18.94 9.57
C SER A 2 -5.19 18.18 8.42
N SER A 3 -5.56 18.83 7.31
CA SER A 3 -6.21 18.15 6.17
C SER A 3 -5.25 17.73 5.06
N HIS A 4 -4.21 18.54 4.81
CA HIS A 4 -3.23 18.28 3.75
C HIS A 4 -2.45 16.98 4.02
N THR A 5 -2.05 16.76 5.27
CA THR A 5 -1.32 15.56 5.70
C THR A 5 -2.17 14.29 5.61
N VAL A 6 -3.47 14.36 5.91
CA VAL A 6 -4.41 13.25 5.76
C VAL A 6 -4.60 12.88 4.28
N ALA A 7 -4.80 13.89 3.42
CA ALA A 7 -4.93 13.68 1.98
C ALA A 7 -3.65 13.06 1.38
N GLU A 8 -2.47 13.52 1.79
CA GLU A 8 -1.18 12.96 1.38
C GLU A 8 -1.02 11.50 1.80
N HIS A 9 -1.43 11.14 3.02
CA HIS A 9 -1.41 9.74 3.47
C HIS A 9 -2.37 8.87 2.65
N HIS A 10 -3.57 9.35 2.34
CA HIS A 10 -4.47 8.61 1.46
C HIS A 10 -3.91 8.45 0.03
N GLN A 11 -3.29 9.49 -0.52
CA GLN A 11 -2.67 9.41 -1.84
C GLN A 11 -1.53 8.38 -1.85
N LYS A 12 -0.61 8.43 -0.88
CA LYS A 12 0.49 7.45 -0.77
C LYS A 12 -0.01 6.02 -0.55
N ALA A 13 -1.11 5.86 0.21
CA ALA A 13 -1.74 4.56 0.36
C ALA A 13 -2.27 4.01 -0.98
N ALA A 14 -2.94 4.86 -1.77
CA ALA A 14 -3.44 4.49 -3.10
C ALA A 14 -2.30 4.15 -4.09
N GLU A 15 -1.22 4.93 -4.08
CA GLU A 15 -0.02 4.67 -4.89
C GLU A 15 0.57 3.30 -4.56
N HIS A 16 0.79 3.00 -3.27
CA HIS A 16 1.30 1.69 -2.86
C HIS A 16 0.33 0.54 -3.14
N HIS A 17 -0.98 0.73 -3.01
CA HIS A 17 -1.94 -0.30 -3.40
C HIS A 17 -1.91 -0.60 -4.90
N THR A 18 -1.74 0.42 -5.74
CA THR A 18 -1.57 0.24 -7.19
C THR A 18 -0.33 -0.59 -7.50
N LEU A 19 0.82 -0.21 -6.93
CA LEU A 19 2.07 -0.95 -7.11
C LEU A 19 1.99 -2.40 -6.58
N ALA A 20 1.30 -2.61 -5.46
CA ALA A 20 1.07 -3.94 -4.92
C ALA A 20 0.27 -4.81 -5.88
N ALA A 21 -0.80 -4.27 -6.48
CA ALA A 21 -1.60 -4.97 -7.47
C ALA A 21 -0.79 -5.31 -8.73
N GLU A 22 -0.01 -4.36 -9.25
CA GLU A 22 0.87 -4.58 -10.41
C GLU A 22 1.88 -5.72 -10.14
N HIS A 23 2.53 -5.72 -8.98
CA HIS A 23 3.44 -6.79 -8.61
C HIS A 23 2.74 -8.15 -8.43
N HIS A 24 1.53 -8.19 -7.88
CA HIS A 24 0.77 -9.43 -7.80
C HIS A 24 0.37 -9.96 -9.18
N HIS A 25 0.05 -9.08 -10.14
CA HIS A 25 -0.19 -9.48 -11.53
C HIS A 25 1.06 -10.07 -12.19
N GLU A 26 2.23 -9.43 -12.05
CA GLU A 26 3.48 -9.96 -12.58
C GLU A 26 3.90 -11.26 -11.89
N ALA A 27 3.65 -11.38 -10.58
CA ALA A 27 3.88 -12.63 -9.85
C ALA A 27 3.03 -13.78 -10.41
N ALA A 28 1.73 -13.54 -10.64
CA ALA A 28 0.82 -14.53 -11.21
C ALA A 28 1.23 -14.95 -12.63
N LYS A 29 1.65 -13.99 -13.45
CA LYS A 29 2.18 -14.24 -14.80
C LYS A 29 3.43 -15.12 -14.75
N HIS A 30 4.44 -14.73 -13.98
CA HIS A 30 5.68 -15.51 -13.85
C HIS A 30 5.44 -16.89 -13.27
N HIS A 31 4.50 -17.03 -12.33
CA HIS A 31 4.14 -18.33 -11.78
C HIS A 31 3.48 -19.24 -12.82
N SER A 32 2.65 -18.66 -13.71
CA SER A 32 2.00 -19.39 -14.81
C SER A 32 3.00 -19.82 -15.87
N ASP A 33 4.05 -19.03 -16.11
CA ASP A 33 5.15 -19.32 -17.03
C ASP A 33 6.21 -20.28 -16.44
N GLY A 34 6.02 -20.77 -15.20
CA GLY A 34 6.97 -21.66 -14.50
C GLY A 34 8.19 -20.97 -13.89
N ALA A 35 8.26 -19.64 -13.94
CA ALA A 35 9.34 -18.83 -13.36
C ALA A 35 9.05 -18.50 -11.88
N HIS A 36 9.00 -19.53 -11.02
CA HIS A 36 8.59 -19.41 -9.62
C HIS A 36 9.47 -18.45 -8.78
N GLU A 37 10.76 -18.36 -9.05
CA GLU A 37 11.67 -17.43 -8.35
C GLU A 37 11.29 -15.97 -8.59
N LYS A 38 10.98 -15.60 -9.84
CA LYS A 38 10.50 -14.25 -10.18
C LYS A 38 9.12 -14.00 -9.59
N ALA A 39 8.25 -15.01 -9.62
CA ALA A 39 6.94 -14.91 -9.00
C ALA A 39 7.04 -14.62 -7.49
N ALA A 40 7.90 -15.34 -6.77
CA ALA A 40 8.13 -15.13 -5.35
C ALA A 40 8.70 -13.73 -5.06
N HIS A 41 9.64 -13.26 -5.89
CA HIS A 41 10.20 -11.91 -5.77
C HIS A 41 9.11 -10.83 -5.92
N HIS A 42 8.30 -10.90 -6.97
CA HIS A 42 7.20 -9.96 -7.18
C HIS A 42 6.13 -10.07 -6.09
N ALA A 43 5.78 -11.28 -5.62
CA ALA A 43 4.85 -11.44 -4.51
C ALA A 43 5.36 -10.79 -3.23
N HIS A 44 6.67 -10.88 -2.95
CA HIS A 44 7.28 -10.22 -1.80
C HIS A 44 7.23 -8.69 -1.92
N LEU A 45 7.56 -8.14 -3.09
CA LEU A 45 7.47 -6.70 -3.34
C LEU A 45 6.03 -6.20 -3.21
N GLY A 46 5.06 -6.92 -3.79
CA GLY A 46 3.64 -6.59 -3.66
C GLY A 46 3.18 -6.56 -2.21
N HIS A 47 3.61 -7.54 -1.40
CA HIS A 47 3.32 -7.56 0.03
C HIS A 47 3.97 -6.39 0.78
N SER A 48 5.22 -6.04 0.47
CA SER A 48 5.89 -4.87 1.06
C SER A 48 5.13 -3.58 0.79
N HIS A 49 4.66 -3.37 -0.45
CA HIS A 49 3.81 -2.23 -0.78
C HIS A 49 2.47 -2.24 -0.04
N HIS A 50 1.83 -3.41 0.10
CA HIS A 50 0.62 -3.54 0.91
C HIS A 50 0.82 -3.08 2.37
N LEU A 51 1.95 -3.43 2.99
CA LEU A 51 2.28 -2.98 4.34
C LEU A 51 2.45 -1.46 4.42
N HIS A 52 3.11 -0.85 3.43
CA HIS A 52 3.26 0.61 3.37
C HIS A 52 1.92 1.32 3.15
N ALA A 53 1.05 0.78 2.29
CA ALA A 53 -0.29 1.31 2.07
C ALA A 53 -1.14 1.25 3.35
N THR A 54 -1.03 0.14 4.08
CA THR A 54 -1.69 -0.05 5.38
C THR A 54 -1.16 0.95 6.40
N HIS A 55 0.15 1.16 6.46
CA HIS A 55 0.75 2.15 7.35
C HIS A 55 0.20 3.55 7.10
N HIS A 56 0.19 4.03 5.85
CA HIS A 56 -0.35 5.35 5.55
C HIS A 56 -1.86 5.45 5.79
N SER A 57 -2.64 4.40 5.51
CA SER A 57 -4.07 4.37 5.84
C SER A 57 -4.32 4.48 7.35
N GLN A 58 -3.47 3.86 8.17
CA GLN A 58 -3.52 3.96 9.62
C GLN A 58 -3.15 5.37 10.10
N GLU A 59 -2.11 6.00 9.55
CA GLU A 59 -1.72 7.36 9.90
C GLU A 59 -2.82 8.38 9.55
N ALA A 60 -3.43 8.26 8.37
CA ALA A 60 -4.60 9.06 7.99
C ALA A 60 -5.75 8.92 8.99
N THR A 61 -6.05 7.68 9.40
CA THR A 61 -7.11 7.37 10.37
C THR A 61 -6.80 7.94 11.76
N LYS A 62 -5.55 7.82 12.23
CA LYS A 62 -5.12 8.38 13.52
C LYS A 62 -5.25 9.90 13.54
N GLN A 63 -4.84 10.57 12.46
CA GLN A 63 -4.93 12.02 12.36
C GLN A 63 -6.40 12.49 12.35
N PHE A 64 -7.28 11.76 11.66
CA PHE A 64 -8.72 12.01 11.71
C PHE A 64 -9.29 11.83 13.12
N GLY A 65 -8.86 10.77 13.84
CA GLY A 65 -9.27 10.53 15.23
C GLY A 65 -8.74 11.57 16.23
N HIS A 66 -7.53 12.09 16.00
CA HIS A 66 -6.94 13.15 16.83
C HIS A 66 -7.69 14.48 16.65
N ASP A 67 -8.09 14.82 15.42
CA ASP A 67 -8.89 16.01 15.13
C ASP A 67 -10.31 15.91 15.73
N HIS A 68 -10.84 14.70 15.96
CA HIS A 68 -12.16 14.48 16.56
C HIS A 68 -12.17 14.56 18.10
N HIS A 69 -11.02 14.43 18.75
CA HIS A 69 -10.85 14.52 20.22
C HIS A 69 -10.42 15.91 20.71
N ALA A 70 -10.20 16.87 19.80
CA ALA A 70 -9.74 18.23 20.10
C ALA A 70 -10.86 19.29 20.06
N LYS A 71 -12.13 18.89 20.22
CA LYS A 71 -13.29 19.79 20.32
C LYS A 71 -13.99 19.59 21.65
#